data_AF-A0A3P6DLK2-F1
#
_entry.id   AF-A0A3P6DLK2-F1
#
_cell.length_a   1.000
_cell.length_b   1.000
_cell.length_c   1.000
_cell.angle_alpha   90.00
_cell.angle_beta   90.00
_cell.angle_gamma   90.00
#
_symmetry.space_group_name_H-M   'P 1'
#
loop_
_entity.id
_entity.type
_entity.pdbx_description
1 polymer ?
#
loop_
_entity_poly.entity_id
_entity_poly.type
_entity_poly.pdbx_seq_one_letter_code
_entity_poly.pdbx_strand_id
1 'polypeptide(L)'
;MGLHQALALCVDHCDAAGLTGDGSWFKTVVLAGGSACLPGLAERLEKELHDYLPSSICNGIRVIPPPCGVDTAWHGAKLISNLSTFPGPWCITIKQLPRKSRLMR
;
A
#
# COMPACT_ATOMS: atom_id res chain seq x y z
N MET A 1 12.12 7.21 14.15
CA MET A 1 12.08 6.23 13.05
C MET A 1 11.86 6.99 11.75
N GLY A 2 12.77 6.87 10.80
CA GLY A 2 12.60 7.40 9.43
C GLY A 2 11.73 6.47 8.58
N LEU A 3 11.30 6.94 7.41
CA LEU A 3 10.43 6.17 6.50
C LEU A 3 11.11 4.87 6.03
N HIS A 4 12.37 4.93 5.59
CA HIS A 4 13.12 3.75 5.16
C HIS A 4 13.29 2.72 6.29
N GLN A 5 13.50 3.15 7.54
CA GLN A 5 13.61 2.25 8.69
C GLN A 5 12.30 1.52 8.96
N ALA A 6 11.18 2.24 8.93
CA ALA A 6 9.86 1.64 9.12
C ALA A 6 9.56 0.60 8.03
N LEU A 7 9.86 0.95 6.78
CA LEU A 7 9.64 0.06 5.64
C LEU A 7 10.57 -1.16 5.66
N ALA A 8 11.84 -0.98 6.00
CA ALA A 8 12.79 -2.09 6.14
C ALA A 8 12.36 -3.08 7.23
N LEU A 9 11.83 -2.60 8.36
CA LEU A 9 11.26 -3.46 9.40
C LEU A 9 10.05 -4.26 8.88
N CYS A 10 9.18 -3.64 8.09
CA CYS A 10 8.07 -4.36 7.45
C CYS A 10 8.59 -5.45 6.52
N VAL A 11 9.59 -5.14 5.68
CA VAL A 11 10.19 -6.09 4.74
C VAL A 11 10.85 -7.26 5.47
N ASP A 12 11.59 -7.01 6.53
CA ASP A 12 12.23 -8.04 7.36
C ASP A 12 11.21 -8.99 8.00
N HIS A 13 10.10 -8.43 8.53
CA HIS A 13 9.01 -9.24 9.06
C HIS A 13 8.29 -10.06 7.98
N CYS A 14 8.16 -9.52 6.76
CA CYS A 14 7.57 -10.24 5.63
C CYS A 14 8.46 -11.39 5.16
N ASP A 15 9.78 -11.19 5.14
CA ASP A 15 10.76 -12.24 4.81
C ASP A 15 10.71 -13.37 5.85
N ALA A 16 10.73 -13.01 7.13
CA ALA A 16 10.64 -13.97 8.23
C ALA A 16 9.32 -14.77 8.26
N ALA A 17 8.23 -14.22 7.72
CA ALA A 17 6.94 -14.90 7.65
C ALA A 17 6.94 -16.08 6.65
N GLY A 18 7.88 -16.13 5.70
CA GLY A 18 8.10 -17.30 4.83
C GLY A 18 6.88 -17.71 3.99
N LEU A 19 5.99 -16.78 3.64
CA LEU A 19 4.71 -17.09 2.99
C LEU A 19 4.82 -17.59 1.54
N THR A 20 5.89 -17.21 0.82
CA THR A 20 6.17 -17.69 -0.53
C THR A 20 7.63 -18.13 -0.65
N GLY A 21 7.90 -19.13 -1.49
CA GLY A 21 9.25 -19.71 -1.62
C GLY A 21 10.27 -18.80 -2.31
N ASP A 22 9.83 -17.72 -2.96
CA ASP A 22 10.64 -16.79 -3.75
C ASP A 22 10.76 -15.38 -3.13
N GLY A 23 10.05 -15.12 -2.03
CA GLY A 23 10.05 -13.83 -1.33
C GLY A 23 9.60 -12.64 -2.18
N SER A 24 8.93 -12.86 -3.32
CA SER A 24 8.62 -11.79 -4.27
C SER A 24 7.43 -10.91 -3.86
N TRP A 25 6.56 -11.43 -2.99
CA TRP A 25 5.27 -10.83 -2.63
C TRP A 25 5.36 -9.48 -1.89
N PHE A 26 6.48 -9.18 -1.23
CA PHE A 26 6.68 -7.92 -0.50
C PHE A 26 7.69 -6.96 -1.15
N LYS A 27 8.29 -7.34 -2.29
CA LYS A 27 9.38 -6.56 -2.90
C LYS A 27 8.90 -5.31 -3.66
N THR A 28 7.62 -5.21 -3.97
CA THR A 28 7.07 -4.04 -4.67
C THR A 28 6.40 -3.11 -3.67
N VAL A 29 6.95 -1.91 -3.50
CA VAL A 29 6.39 -0.85 -2.67
C VAL A 29 5.68 0.14 -3.56
N VAL A 30 4.38 0.33 -3.38
CA VAL A 30 3.60 1.31 -4.13
C VAL A 30 3.30 2.50 -3.24
N LEU A 31 3.78 3.68 -3.65
CA LEU A 31 3.54 4.92 -2.93
C LEU A 31 2.15 5.51 -3.27
N ALA A 32 1.51 6.11 -2.27
CA ALA A 32 0.22 6.78 -2.45
C ALA A 32 0.09 7.99 -1.50
N GLY A 33 -0.77 8.94 -1.87
CA GLY A 33 -1.06 10.15 -1.10
C GLY A 33 -0.24 11.38 -1.53
N GLY A 34 -0.64 12.55 -1.02
CA GLY A 34 -0.08 13.84 -1.43
C GLY A 34 1.43 13.97 -1.19
N SER A 35 1.88 13.68 0.03
CA SER A 35 3.31 13.75 0.39
C SER A 35 4.18 12.76 -0.40
N ALA A 36 3.58 11.72 -0.96
CA ALA A 36 4.30 10.75 -1.76
C ALA A 36 4.61 11.23 -3.19
N CYS A 37 4.01 12.36 -3.61
CA CYS A 37 4.26 13.00 -4.90
C CYS A 37 5.47 13.94 -4.88
N LEU A 38 6.23 13.98 -3.77
CA LEU A 38 7.46 14.76 -3.69
C LEU A 38 8.48 14.25 -4.74
N PRO A 39 9.03 15.13 -5.59
CA PRO A 39 10.00 14.72 -6.62
C PRO A 39 11.21 14.03 -6.01
N GLY A 40 11.63 12.90 -6.57
CA GLY A 40 12.80 12.15 -6.12
C GLY A 40 12.58 11.26 -4.89
N LEU A 41 11.37 11.26 -4.29
CA LEU A 41 11.10 10.49 -3.07
C LEU A 41 11.18 8.98 -3.31
N ALA A 42 10.64 8.49 -4.43
CA ALA A 42 10.63 7.06 -4.75
C ALA A 42 12.06 6.54 -4.95
N GLU A 43 12.87 7.26 -5.73
CA GLU A 43 14.27 6.94 -6.01
C GLU A 43 15.12 7.02 -4.74
N ARG A 44 14.89 8.05 -3.91
CA ARG A 44 15.57 8.18 -2.62
C ARG A 44 15.23 7.03 -1.69
N LEU A 45 13.96 6.67 -1.56
CA LEU A 45 13.52 5.60 -0.68
C LEU A 45 14.03 4.24 -1.17
N GLU A 46 13.99 3.98 -2.48
CA GLU A 46 14.52 2.76 -3.06
C GLU A 46 16.01 2.61 -2.75
N LYS A 47 16.79 3.68 -2.93
CA LYS A 47 18.21 3.69 -2.58
C LYS A 47 18.44 3.46 -1.08
N GLU A 48 17.71 4.15 -0.21
CA GLU A 48 17.84 3.99 1.24
C GLU A 48 17.52 2.57 1.70
N LEU A 49 16.55 1.89 1.06
CA LEU A 49 16.26 0.49 1.34
C LEU A 49 17.40 -0.43 0.89
N HIS A 50 18.01 -0.14 -0.26
CA HIS A 50 19.17 -0.90 -0.74
C HIS A 50 20.39 -0.77 0.16
N ASP A 51 20.57 0.40 0.76
CA ASP A 51 21.67 0.64 1.69
C ASP A 51 21.39 0.03 3.09
N TYR A 52 20.12 -0.11 3.48
CA TYR A 52 19.73 -0.55 4.83
C TYR A 52 19.50 -2.07 4.96
N LEU A 53 19.02 -2.74 3.91
CA LEU A 53 18.66 -4.16 3.95
C LEU A 53 19.81 -5.08 3.46
N PRO A 54 19.90 -6.33 3.96
CA PRO A 54 20.81 -7.33 3.41
C PRO A 54 20.55 -7.60 1.92
N SER A 55 21.60 -7.88 1.14
CA SER A 55 21.51 -8.10 -0.31
C SER A 55 20.60 -9.27 -0.71
N SER A 56 20.43 -10.28 0.14
CA SER A 56 19.52 -11.41 -0.07
C SER A 56 18.05 -10.99 -0.15
N ILE A 57 17.66 -10.01 0.67
CA ILE A 57 16.27 -9.51 0.78
C ILE A 57 16.06 -8.38 -0.22
N CYS A 58 17.04 -7.48 -0.29
CA CYS A 58 16.97 -6.26 -1.06
C CYS A 58 16.89 -6.49 -2.57
N ASN A 59 17.54 -7.54 -3.08
CA ASN A 59 17.58 -7.79 -4.52
C ASN A 59 16.17 -7.93 -5.11
N GLY A 60 15.82 -7.02 -6.01
CA GLY A 60 14.52 -6.95 -6.67
C GLY A 60 13.47 -6.06 -5.98
N ILE A 61 13.81 -5.39 -4.87
CA ILE A 61 12.93 -4.37 -4.29
C ILE A 61 12.80 -3.20 -5.27
N ARG A 62 11.57 -2.73 -5.49
CA ARG A 62 11.28 -1.52 -6.27
C ARG A 62 10.26 -0.65 -5.58
N VAL A 63 10.45 0.66 -5.67
CA VAL A 63 9.52 1.66 -5.16
C VAL A 63 8.86 2.37 -6.34
N ILE A 64 7.55 2.21 -6.45
CA ILE A 64 6.75 2.80 -7.52
C ILE A 64 6.16 4.12 -7.00
N PRO A 65 6.44 5.26 -7.66
CA PRO A 65 5.82 6.54 -7.31
C PRO A 65 4.31 6.48 -7.56
N PRO A 66 3.50 7.39 -6.97
CA PRO A 66 2.05 7.38 -7.15
C PRO A 66 1.65 7.45 -8.65
N PRO A 67 1.11 6.38 -9.27
CA PRO A 67 0.91 6.33 -10.73
C PRO A 67 -0.08 7.38 -11.27
N CYS A 68 -1.03 7.81 -10.44
CA CYS A 68 -1.97 8.88 -10.76
C CYS A 68 -1.81 10.06 -9.79
N GLY A 69 -0.59 10.30 -9.30
CA GLY A 69 -0.29 11.37 -8.36
C GLY A 69 -1.13 11.26 -7.08
N VAL A 70 -1.64 12.41 -6.63
CA VAL A 70 -2.48 12.53 -5.42
C VAL A 70 -3.77 11.70 -5.51
N ASP A 71 -4.23 11.44 -6.73
CA ASP A 71 -5.49 10.73 -7.01
C ASP A 71 -5.30 9.22 -7.20
N THR A 72 -4.09 8.68 -6.96
CA THR A 72 -3.79 7.24 -7.11
C THR A 72 -4.82 6.36 -6.39
N ALA A 73 -5.17 6.70 -5.15
CA ALA A 73 -6.16 5.94 -4.37
C ALA A 73 -7.57 6.04 -4.98
N TRP A 74 -7.96 7.24 -5.46
CA TRP A 74 -9.27 7.46 -6.08
C TRP A 74 -9.41 6.67 -7.40
N HIS A 75 -8.37 6.66 -8.23
CA HIS A 75 -8.34 5.86 -9.45
C HIS A 75 -8.47 4.36 -9.16
N GLY A 76 -7.80 3.87 -8.11
CA GLY A 76 -7.94 2.48 -7.64
C GLY A 76 -9.37 2.16 -7.20
N ALA A 77 -10.00 3.03 -6.41
CA ALA A 77 -11.38 2.86 -5.97
C ALA A 77 -12.35 2.83 -7.16
N LYS A 78 -12.18 3.75 -8.12
CA LYS A 78 -12.98 3.77 -9.36
C LYS A 78 -12.83 2.46 -10.13
N LEU A 79 -11.60 1.96 -10.32
CA LEU A 79 -11.37 0.69 -11.01
C LEU A 79 -12.10 -0.46 -10.31
N ILE A 80 -11.90 -0.60 -9.00
CA ILE A 80 -12.48 -1.68 -8.20
C ILE A 80 -14.02 -1.61 -8.21
N SER A 81 -14.61 -0.42 -8.09
CA SER A 81 -16.08 -0.24 -8.09
C SER A 81 -16.76 -0.64 -9.41
N ASN A 82 -16.00 -0.67 -10.51
CA ASN A 82 -16.50 -1.05 -11.83
C ASN A 82 -16.26 -2.54 -12.17
N LEU A 83 -15.62 -3.31 -11.28
CA LEU A 83 -15.47 -4.74 -11.49
C LEU A 83 -16.84 -5.44 -11.37
N SER A 84 -17.19 -6.26 -12.35
CA SER A 84 -18.39 -7.11 -12.27
C SER A 84 -18.32 -8.13 -11.12
N THR A 85 -17.12 -8.43 -10.65
CA THR A 85 -16.82 -9.33 -9.53
C THR A 85 -16.67 -8.60 -8.19
N PHE A 86 -17.06 -7.32 -8.10
CA PHE A 86 -16.96 -6.58 -6.84
C PHE A 86 -17.68 -7.36 -5.70
N PRO A 87 -16.98 -7.72 -4.60
CA PRO A 87 -17.55 -8.61 -3.61
C PRO A 87 -18.79 -8.01 -2.95
N GLY A 88 -19.95 -8.64 -3.14
CA GLY A 88 -21.19 -8.26 -2.47
C GLY A 88 -21.07 -8.06 -0.94
N PRO A 89 -20.27 -8.87 -0.21
CA PRO A 89 -20.03 -8.66 1.22
C PRO A 89 -19.33 -7.34 1.59
N TRP A 90 -18.70 -6.64 0.64
CA TRP A 90 -18.10 -5.31 0.87
C TRP A 90 -19.13 -4.18 0.79
N CYS A 91 -20.32 -4.46 0.26
CA CYS A 91 -21.42 -3.51 0.17
C CYS A 91 -22.29 -3.56 1.43
N ILE A 92 -22.59 -2.39 1.99
CA ILE A 92 -23.62 -2.26 3.02
C ILE A 92 -24.86 -1.64 2.35
N THR A 93 -25.99 -2.32 2.43
CA THR A 93 -27.27 -1.80 1.97
C THR A 93 -27.88 -0.87 3.02
N ILE A 94 -28.76 0.04 2.59
CA ILE A 94 -29.52 0.91 3.50
C ILE A 94 -30.29 0.12 4.57
N LYS A 95 -30.72 -1.12 4.27
CA LYS A 95 -31.42 -1.99 5.24
C LYS A 95 -30.51 -2.51 6.35
N GLN A 96 -29.22 -2.69 6.06
CA GLN A 96 -28.20 -3.15 7.01
C GLN A 96 -27.60 -2.01 7.82
N LEU A 97 -27.74 -0.76 7.37
CA LEU A 97 -27.30 0.40 8.12
C LEU A 97 -28.16 0.53 9.39
N PRO A 98 -27.55 0.62 10.59
CA PRO A 98 -28.31 0.91 11.79
C PRO A 98 -29.11 2.19 11.58
N ARG A 99 -30.42 2.15 11.83
CA ARG A 99 -31.22 3.36 11.91
C ARG A 99 -30.63 4.17 13.06
N LYS A 100 -29.81 5.18 12.76
CA LYS A 100 -29.50 6.23 13.73
C LYS A 100 -30.87 6.74 14.19
N SER A 101 -31.28 6.39 15.42
CA SER A 101 -32.30 7.17 16.10
C SER A 101 -31.83 8.60 15.96
N ARG A 102 -32.66 9.46 15.35
CA ARG A 102 -32.39 10.89 15.34
C ARG A 102 -31.99 11.23 16.76
N LEU A 103 -30.75 11.67 16.95
CA LEU A 103 -30.34 12.32 18.18
C LEU A 103 -31.38 13.43 18.35
N MET A 104 -32.34 13.21 19.25
CA MET A 104 -33.30 14.23 19.61
C MET A 104 -32.48 15.30 20.32
N ARG A 105 -32.33 16.44 19.64
CA ARG A 105 -31.96 17.78 20.14
C ARG A 105 -30.72 17.87 21.03
#